data_AF-A0A6B8RFT0-F1
#
_entry.id   AF-A0A6B8RFT0-F1
#
_cell.length_a   1.000
_cell.length_b   1.000
_cell.length_c   1.000
_cell.angle_alpha   90.00
_cell.angle_beta   90.00
_cell.angle_gamma   90.00
#
_symmetry.space_group_name_H-M   'P 1'
#
loop_
_entity.id
_entity.type
_entity.pdbx_description
1 polymer ?
#
loop_
_entity_poly.entity_id
_entity_poly.type
_entity_poly.pdbx_seq_one_letter_code
_entity_poly.pdbx_strand_id
1 'polypeptide(L)'
;MNFLGFMIFSPFEYIAIFILMFSLFRFNFDRFYTKRIIFASILLSCLSFTMRAESLTNFNTPVIGVLLFIFVWLMFEVRIFHALIMSISVFIAYGLIQATLITLFQYMNIFDLKEIESTATGYTFPGFVIAIISILIFMIVAWIIKKRNSGFDFVSHDTSKKNEYNGINILLSIGILITATITAVTYYLILDYEQGFYLMALVLLFTLIIILYLSNRKDLHDAEVTR
;
A
#
# COMPACT_ATOMS: atom_id res chain seq x y z
N MET A 1 -5.67 -18.24 17.10
CA MET A 1 -6.11 -17.31 16.02
C MET A 1 -7.62 -17.41 15.79
N ASN A 2 -8.35 -16.30 15.87
CA ASN A 2 -9.76 -16.27 15.44
C ASN A 2 -9.81 -16.12 13.91
N PHE A 3 -9.85 -17.26 13.22
CA PHE A 3 -9.89 -17.34 11.75
C PHE A 3 -11.05 -16.55 11.14
N LEU A 4 -12.23 -16.63 11.76
CA LEU A 4 -13.45 -16.03 11.22
C LEU A 4 -13.37 -14.49 11.22
N GLY A 5 -12.86 -13.92 12.32
CA GLY A 5 -12.58 -12.48 12.39
C GLY A 5 -11.55 -12.06 11.36
N PHE A 6 -10.43 -12.80 11.24
CA PHE A 6 -9.40 -12.51 10.25
C PHE A 6 -9.97 -12.42 8.84
N MET A 7 -10.70 -13.47 8.43
CA MET A 7 -11.22 -13.62 7.08
C MET A 7 -12.35 -12.65 6.73
N ILE A 8 -12.96 -11.99 7.72
CA ILE A 8 -13.95 -10.94 7.46
C ILE A 8 -13.24 -9.60 7.28
N PHE A 9 -12.33 -9.22 8.19
CA PHE A 9 -11.80 -7.86 8.23
C PHE A 9 -10.60 -7.64 7.29
N SER A 10 -9.71 -8.62 7.15
CA SER A 10 -8.54 -8.51 6.26
C SER A 10 -8.93 -8.24 4.80
N PRO A 11 -9.94 -8.91 4.21
CA PRO A 11 -10.36 -8.58 2.84
C PRO A 11 -10.85 -7.14 2.69
N PHE A 12 -11.58 -6.58 3.68
CA PHE A 12 -12.02 -5.18 3.61
C PHE A 12 -10.85 -4.20 3.63
N GLU A 13 -9.80 -4.51 4.38
CA GLU A 13 -8.57 -3.74 4.39
C GLU A 13 -7.89 -3.74 3.01
N TYR A 14 -7.73 -4.92 2.40
CA TYR A 14 -7.18 -5.01 1.05
C TYR A 14 -8.06 -4.34 -0.01
N ILE A 15 -9.39 -4.43 0.11
CA ILE A 15 -10.32 -3.69 -0.77
C ILE A 15 -10.09 -2.18 -0.64
N ALA A 16 -9.94 -1.66 0.58
CA ALA A 16 -9.69 -0.24 0.81
C ALA A 16 -8.34 0.21 0.22
N ILE A 17 -7.30 -0.63 0.29
CA ILE A 17 -6.00 -0.43 -0.36
C ILE A 17 -6.17 -0.32 -1.88
N PHE A 18 -6.91 -1.23 -2.52
CA PHE A 18 -7.19 -1.15 -3.97
C PHE A 18 -8.00 0.10 -4.34
N ILE A 19 -8.99 0.47 -3.54
CA ILE A 19 -9.80 1.68 -3.77
C ILE A 19 -8.93 2.94 -3.70
N LEU A 20 -8.05 3.05 -2.70
CA LEU A 20 -7.09 4.14 -2.59
C LEU A 20 -6.14 4.16 -3.79
N MET A 21 -5.61 3.01 -4.18
CA MET A 21 -4.72 2.89 -5.33
C MET A 21 -5.36 3.43 -6.62
N PHE A 22 -6.55 2.94 -6.96
CA PHE A 22 -7.22 3.38 -8.18
C PHE A 22 -7.66 4.83 -8.11
N SER A 23 -8.01 5.34 -6.92
CA SER A 23 -8.29 6.77 -6.74
C SER A 23 -7.05 7.64 -6.93
N LEU A 24 -5.90 7.21 -6.41
CA LEU A 24 -4.63 7.94 -6.49
C LEU A 24 -4.11 8.05 -7.93
N PHE A 25 -4.32 7.04 -8.77
CA PHE A 25 -3.85 6.99 -10.16
C PHE A 25 -4.96 7.13 -11.21
N ARG A 26 -6.11 7.71 -10.80
CA ARG A 26 -7.31 7.90 -11.65
C ARG A 26 -7.65 6.68 -12.52
N PHE A 27 -7.43 5.49 -11.97
CA PHE A 27 -7.65 4.26 -12.71
C PHE A 27 -9.15 4.03 -12.85
N ASN A 28 -9.66 3.93 -14.08
CA ASN A 28 -11.10 3.90 -14.32
C ASN A 28 -11.69 2.57 -13.84
N PHE A 29 -12.66 2.67 -12.93
CA PHE A 29 -13.40 1.54 -12.41
C PHE A 29 -14.41 1.02 -13.45
N ASP A 30 -14.00 0.09 -14.29
CA ASP A 30 -14.96 -0.79 -14.95
C ASP A 30 -15.59 -1.76 -13.94
N ARG A 31 -16.87 -2.08 -14.13
CA ARG A 31 -17.68 -2.96 -13.26
C ARG A 31 -17.08 -4.37 -13.14
N PHE A 32 -16.29 -4.79 -14.12
CA PHE A 32 -15.55 -6.05 -14.08
C PHE A 32 -14.38 -6.04 -13.09
N TYR A 33 -13.80 -4.88 -12.80
CA TYR A 33 -12.69 -4.77 -11.85
C TYR A 33 -13.13 -5.00 -10.41
N THR A 34 -14.37 -4.68 -10.03
CA THR A 34 -14.87 -4.92 -8.67
C THR A 34 -14.76 -6.40 -8.28
N LYS A 35 -15.10 -7.33 -9.18
CA LYS A 35 -14.98 -8.77 -8.93
C LYS A 35 -13.51 -9.20 -8.77
N ARG A 36 -12.63 -8.65 -9.62
CA ARG A 36 -11.18 -8.90 -9.56
C ARG A 36 -10.60 -8.41 -8.23
N ILE A 37 -10.96 -7.20 -7.78
CA ILE A 37 -10.54 -6.64 -6.48
C ILE A 37 -10.96 -7.54 -5.31
N ILE A 38 -12.23 -7.95 -5.28
CA ILE A 38 -12.74 -8.81 -4.20
C ILE A 38 -11.96 -10.14 -4.17
N PHE A 39 -11.77 -10.76 -5.33
CA PHE A 39 -11.01 -12.00 -5.45
C PHE A 39 -9.56 -11.85 -4.96
N ALA A 40 -8.84 -10.82 -5.42
CA ALA A 40 -7.48 -10.55 -4.96
C ALA A 40 -7.41 -10.28 -3.45
N SER A 41 -8.38 -9.55 -2.90
CA SER A 41 -8.42 -9.22 -1.48
C SER A 41 -8.64 -10.45 -0.60
N ILE A 42 -9.49 -11.39 -1.06
CA ILE A 42 -9.68 -12.68 -0.39
C ILE A 42 -8.38 -13.51 -0.46
N LEU A 43 -7.71 -13.56 -1.61
CA LEU A 43 -6.45 -14.28 -1.75
C LEU A 43 -5.33 -13.71 -0.88
N LEU A 44 -5.17 -12.39 -0.83
CA LEU A 44 -4.20 -11.72 0.05
C LEU A 44 -4.50 -12.04 1.52
N SER A 45 -5.78 -12.03 1.91
CA SER A 45 -6.21 -12.41 3.25
C SER A 45 -5.89 -13.87 3.58
N CYS A 46 -6.24 -14.80 2.70
CA CYS A 46 -5.94 -16.22 2.90
C CYS A 46 -4.43 -16.46 3.06
N LEU A 47 -3.62 -15.88 2.18
CA LEU A 47 -2.18 -16.06 2.26
C LEU A 47 -1.61 -15.41 3.51
N SER A 48 -2.05 -14.21 3.86
CA SER A 48 -1.59 -13.54 5.07
C SER A 48 -1.92 -14.32 6.33
N PHE A 49 -3.10 -14.93 6.39
CA PHE A 49 -3.49 -15.83 7.47
C PHE A 49 -2.54 -17.04 7.55
N THR A 50 -2.32 -17.73 6.42
CA THR A 50 -1.46 -18.91 6.37
C THR A 50 -0.02 -18.59 6.79
N MET A 51 0.54 -17.48 6.31
CA MET A 51 1.90 -17.08 6.68
C MET A 51 2.04 -16.80 8.18
N ARG A 52 1.02 -16.21 8.81
CA ARG A 52 1.02 -15.98 10.27
C ARG A 52 0.82 -17.29 11.05
N ALA A 53 -0.01 -18.20 10.55
CA ALA A 53 -0.23 -19.50 11.17
C ALA A 53 1.05 -20.36 11.18
N GLU A 54 1.85 -20.30 10.11
CA GLU A 54 3.11 -21.04 9.95
C GLU A 54 4.34 -20.32 10.53
N SER A 55 4.14 -19.29 11.38
CA SER A 55 5.23 -18.49 11.98
C SER A 55 6.16 -17.79 10.96
N LEU A 56 5.69 -17.56 9.73
CA LEU A 56 6.36 -16.82 8.66
C LEU A 56 5.99 -15.33 8.64
N THR A 57 5.58 -14.77 9.78
CA THR A 57 5.05 -13.40 9.89
C THR A 57 6.04 -12.34 9.40
N ASN A 58 7.35 -12.55 9.58
CA ASN A 58 8.39 -11.62 9.10
C ASN A 58 8.41 -11.48 7.57
N PHE A 59 7.95 -12.50 6.84
CA PHE A 59 7.87 -12.48 5.37
C PHE A 59 6.50 -12.02 4.87
N ASN A 60 5.49 -11.92 5.74
CA ASN A 60 4.12 -11.58 5.34
C ASN A 60 4.07 -10.23 4.62
N THR A 61 4.63 -9.18 5.21
CA THR A 61 4.64 -7.82 4.66
C THR A 61 5.27 -7.77 3.25
N PRO A 62 6.52 -8.22 3.03
CA PRO A 62 7.10 -8.16 1.68
C PRO A 62 6.36 -9.04 0.66
N VAL A 63 5.89 -10.23 1.04
CA VAL A 63 5.14 -11.12 0.13
C VAL A 63 3.82 -10.49 -0.31
N ILE A 64 3.08 -9.88 0.62
CA ILE A 64 1.83 -9.17 0.30
C ILE A 64 2.09 -7.99 -0.64
N GLY A 65 3.18 -7.22 -0.43
CA GLY A 65 3.57 -6.14 -1.32
C GLY A 65 3.88 -6.62 -2.75
N VAL A 66 4.61 -7.72 -2.89
CA VAL A 66 4.91 -8.34 -4.19
C VAL A 66 3.65 -8.87 -4.87
N LEU A 67 2.73 -9.49 -4.13
CA LEU A 67 1.48 -9.99 -4.70
C LEU A 67 0.54 -8.88 -5.12
N LEU A 68 0.48 -7.78 -4.36
CA LEU A 68 -0.24 -6.59 -4.75
C LEU A 68 0.26 -6.10 -6.12
N PHE A 69 1.58 -6.03 -6.31
CA PHE A 69 2.19 -5.72 -7.61
C PHE A 69 1.82 -6.71 -8.71
N ILE A 70 1.93 -8.03 -8.46
CA ILE A 70 1.59 -9.06 -9.43
C ILE A 70 0.11 -8.96 -9.84
N PHE A 71 -0.79 -8.68 -8.89
CA PHE A 71 -2.21 -8.50 -9.19
C PHE A 71 -2.45 -7.26 -10.04
N VAL A 72 -1.83 -6.12 -9.72
CA VAL A 72 -1.95 -4.91 -10.55
C VAL A 72 -1.41 -5.16 -11.96
N TRP A 73 -0.28 -5.84 -12.09
CA TRP A 73 0.32 -6.15 -13.39
C TRP A 73 -0.51 -7.14 -14.22
N LEU A 74 -0.80 -8.32 -13.68
CA LEU A 74 -1.40 -9.41 -14.45
C LEU A 74 -2.92 -9.37 -14.45
N MET A 75 -3.54 -9.04 -13.31
CA MET A 75 -4.99 -9.14 -13.16
C MET A 75 -5.71 -7.85 -13.59
N PHE A 76 -5.06 -6.69 -13.49
CA PHE A 76 -5.59 -5.42 -14.00
C PHE A 76 -4.94 -4.99 -15.32
N GLU A 77 -4.07 -5.83 -15.88
CA GLU A 77 -3.43 -5.63 -17.19
C GLU A 77 -2.65 -4.30 -17.29
N VAL A 78 -2.17 -3.81 -16.15
CA VAL A 78 -1.38 -2.58 -16.07
C VAL A 78 0.06 -2.88 -16.47
N ARG A 79 0.65 -2.05 -17.33
CA ARG A 79 2.06 -2.20 -17.75
C ARG A 79 2.99 -2.24 -16.52
N ILE A 80 3.99 -3.12 -16.57
CA ILE A 80 4.84 -3.48 -15.42
C ILE A 80 5.39 -2.28 -14.64
N PHE A 81 5.86 -1.25 -15.34
CA PHE A 81 6.37 -0.03 -14.72
C PHE A 81 5.30 0.71 -13.91
N HIS A 82 4.13 0.94 -14.50
CA HIS A 82 3.03 1.62 -13.82
C HIS A 82 2.47 0.77 -12.67
N ALA A 83 2.37 -0.55 -12.85
CA ALA A 83 1.93 -1.46 -11.80
C ALA A 83 2.85 -1.39 -10.57
N LEU A 84 4.16 -1.28 -10.79
CA LEU A 84 5.17 -1.13 -9.74
C LEU A 84 4.99 0.20 -8.99
N ILE A 85 4.84 1.32 -9.71
CA ILE A 85 4.59 2.63 -9.10
C ILE A 85 3.31 2.60 -8.25
N MET A 86 2.21 2.12 -8.84
CA MET A 86 0.90 2.08 -8.18
C MET A 86 0.95 1.27 -6.89
N SER A 87 1.57 0.10 -6.96
CA SER A 87 1.63 -0.84 -5.86
C SER A 87 2.51 -0.32 -4.73
N ILE A 88 3.71 0.15 -5.04
CA ILE A 88 4.66 0.64 -4.03
C ILE A 88 4.14 1.90 -3.35
N SER A 89 3.60 2.87 -4.11
CA SER A 89 3.07 4.12 -3.55
C SER A 89 2.02 3.87 -2.48
N VAL A 90 1.07 2.96 -2.77
CA VAL A 90 -0.04 2.68 -1.88
C VAL A 90 0.37 1.77 -0.75
N PHE A 91 1.29 0.83 -0.99
CA PHE A 91 1.85 -0.01 0.06
C PHE A 91 2.61 0.82 1.11
N ILE A 92 3.37 1.83 0.67
CA ILE A 92 4.02 2.80 1.57
C ILE A 92 2.99 3.64 2.31
N ALA A 93 1.97 4.15 1.62
CA ALA A 93 0.89 4.91 2.27
C ALA A 93 0.14 4.07 3.32
N TYR A 94 -0.07 2.78 3.03
CA TYR A 94 -0.63 1.81 3.95
C TYR A 94 0.25 1.66 5.20
N GLY A 95 1.55 1.38 5.00
CA GLY A 95 2.50 1.26 6.10
C GLY A 95 2.59 2.53 6.94
N LEU A 96 2.55 3.70 6.31
CA LEU A 96 2.60 4.99 7.01
C LEU A 96 1.39 5.18 7.93
N ILE A 97 0.19 4.92 7.43
CA ILE A 97 -1.05 5.03 8.21
C ILE A 97 -1.03 4.04 9.37
N GLN A 98 -0.66 2.79 9.11
CA GLN A 98 -0.53 1.75 10.14
C GLN A 98 0.49 2.14 11.23
N ALA A 99 1.70 2.54 10.84
CA ALA A 99 2.74 2.96 11.77
C ALA A 99 2.33 4.19 12.58
N THR A 100 1.65 5.16 11.95
CA THR A 100 1.14 6.37 12.63
C THR A 100 0.08 6.02 13.66
N LEU A 101 -0.89 5.14 13.32
CA LEU A 101 -1.92 4.71 14.26
C LEU A 101 -1.35 3.96 15.46
N ILE A 102 -0.43 3.02 15.22
CA ILE A 102 0.28 2.29 16.28
C ILE A 102 0.98 3.27 17.22
N THR A 103 1.75 4.21 16.65
CA THR A 103 2.51 5.21 17.39
C THR A 103 1.60 6.13 18.21
N LEU A 104 0.50 6.60 17.63
CA LEU A 104 -0.47 7.46 18.31
C LEU A 104 -1.16 6.74 19.48
N PHE A 105 -1.58 5.48 19.28
CA PHE A 105 -2.22 4.70 20.33
C PHE A 105 -1.27 4.34 21.47
N GLN A 106 0.00 4.07 21.16
CA GLN A 106 1.03 3.89 22.17
C GLN A 106 1.25 5.20 22.96
N TYR A 107 1.38 6.34 22.27
CA TYR A 107 1.56 7.65 22.93
C TYR A 107 0.40 8.01 23.85
N MET A 108 -0.83 7.67 23.46
CA MET A 108 -2.04 7.89 24.28
C MET A 108 -2.24 6.84 25.37
N ASN A 109 -1.36 5.85 25.51
CA ASN A 109 -1.49 4.69 26.42
C ASN A 109 -2.81 3.93 26.24
N ILE A 110 -3.32 3.85 25.01
CA ILE A 110 -4.56 3.09 24.69
C ILE A 110 -4.26 1.59 24.62
N PHE A 111 -3.11 1.22 24.04
CA PHE A 111 -2.64 -0.16 23.90
C PHE A 111 -1.13 -0.23 24.16
N ASP A 112 -0.66 -1.32 24.77
CA ASP A 112 0.77 -1.61 24.92
C ASP A 112 1.31 -2.30 23.64
N LEU A 113 2.56 -2.04 23.28
CA LEU A 113 3.22 -2.68 22.13
C LEU A 113 3.19 -4.19 22.23
N LYS A 114 3.24 -4.78 23.44
CA LYS A 114 3.15 -6.24 23.64
C LYS A 114 1.77 -6.80 23.27
N GLU A 115 0.71 -6.03 23.49
CA GLU A 115 -0.65 -6.38 23.05
C GLU A 115 -0.78 -6.29 21.53
N ILE A 116 0.00 -5.41 20.91
CA ILE A 116 0.11 -5.26 19.46
C ILE A 116 1.08 -6.31 18.86
N GLU A 117 2.18 -6.71 19.49
CA GLU A 117 3.12 -7.70 18.96
C GLU A 117 2.54 -9.12 18.98
N SER A 118 1.66 -9.42 19.94
CA SER A 118 0.85 -10.64 19.91
C SER A 118 -0.03 -10.73 18.64
N THR A 119 -0.17 -9.64 17.88
CA THR A 119 -0.85 -9.61 16.59
C THR A 119 -0.14 -10.40 15.49
N ALA A 120 1.15 -10.71 15.67
CA ALA A 120 1.91 -11.63 14.81
C ALA A 120 1.39 -13.07 14.87
N THR A 121 0.74 -13.47 15.98
CA THR A 121 0.18 -14.80 16.22
C THR A 121 -1.35 -14.82 16.29
N GLY A 122 -2.03 -13.69 16.02
CA GLY A 122 -3.48 -13.67 15.77
C GLY A 122 -4.19 -12.31 15.81
N TYR A 123 -5.45 -12.29 15.37
CA TYR A 123 -6.33 -11.13 15.49
C TYR A 123 -6.62 -10.80 16.96
N THR A 124 -5.99 -9.74 17.48
CA THR A 124 -6.26 -9.17 18.80
C THR A 124 -7.18 -7.95 18.69
N PHE A 125 -7.82 -7.57 19.80
CA PHE A 125 -8.68 -6.39 19.85
C PHE A 125 -7.97 -5.10 19.39
N PRO A 126 -6.71 -4.81 19.78
CA PRO A 126 -5.96 -3.68 19.25
C PRO A 126 -5.80 -3.73 17.72
N GLY A 127 -5.43 -4.89 17.16
CA GLY A 127 -5.28 -5.07 15.71
C GLY A 127 -6.58 -4.84 14.95
N PHE A 128 -7.72 -5.21 15.53
CA PHE A 128 -9.05 -4.96 14.98
C PHE A 128 -9.36 -3.47 14.89
N VAL A 129 -9.13 -2.73 15.98
CA VAL A 129 -9.39 -1.29 16.04
C VAL A 129 -8.51 -0.55 15.04
N ILE A 130 -7.23 -0.91 14.96
CA ILE A 130 -6.29 -0.32 13.99
C ILE A 130 -6.75 -0.59 12.55
N ALA A 131 -7.11 -1.83 12.21
CA ALA A 131 -7.57 -2.18 10.86
C ALA A 131 -8.82 -1.40 10.44
N ILE A 132 -9.81 -1.26 11.33
CA ILE A 132 -11.03 -0.48 11.04
C ILE A 132 -10.71 0.98 10.78
N ILE A 133 -9.87 1.58 11.62
CA ILE A 133 -9.51 3.00 11.46
C ILE A 133 -8.70 3.20 10.19
N SER A 134 -7.77 2.29 9.87
CA SER A 134 -7.04 2.30 8.60
C SER A 134 -7.99 2.24 7.40
N ILE A 135 -8.97 1.34 7.40
CA ILE A 135 -9.99 1.23 6.35
C ILE A 135 -10.73 2.56 6.17
N LEU A 136 -11.19 3.18 7.28
CA LEU A 136 -11.89 4.46 7.23
C LEU A 136 -11.02 5.57 6.67
N ILE A 137 -9.76 5.66 7.10
CA ILE A 137 -8.79 6.65 6.61
C ILE A 137 -8.58 6.46 5.10
N PHE A 138 -8.31 5.24 4.63
CA PHE A 138 -8.12 4.99 3.20
C PHE A 138 -9.34 5.38 2.38
N MET A 139 -10.54 5.05 2.84
CA MET A 139 -11.79 5.40 2.16
C MET A 139 -12.01 6.92 2.10
N ILE A 140 -11.73 7.64 3.20
CA ILE A 140 -11.83 9.10 3.25
C ILE A 140 -10.81 9.75 2.31
N VAL A 141 -9.55 9.30 2.35
CA VAL A 141 -8.48 9.82 1.48
C VAL A 141 -8.81 9.55 0.01
N ALA A 142 -9.23 8.34 -0.33
CA ALA A 142 -9.67 7.97 -1.68
C ALA A 142 -10.82 8.86 -2.16
N TRP A 143 -11.83 9.10 -1.31
CA TRP A 143 -12.95 9.97 -1.61
C TRP A 143 -12.52 11.42 -1.83
N ILE A 144 -11.61 11.96 -1.01
CA ILE A 144 -11.07 13.32 -1.18
C ILE A 144 -10.32 13.45 -2.51
N ILE A 145 -9.45 12.49 -2.84
CA ILE A 145 -8.70 12.48 -4.10
C ILE A 145 -9.65 12.49 -5.30
N LYS A 146 -10.66 11.62 -5.26
CA LYS A 146 -11.68 11.53 -6.33
C LYS A 146 -12.51 12.81 -6.44
N LYS A 147 -12.93 13.39 -5.31
CA LYS A 147 -13.73 14.62 -5.28
C LYS A 147 -12.95 15.83 -5.79
N ARG A 148 -11.65 15.91 -5.50
CA ARG A 148 -10.77 17.00 -5.97
C ARG A 148 -10.17 16.75 -7.35
N ASN A 149 -10.41 15.58 -7.94
CA ASN A 149 -9.78 15.13 -9.17
C ASN A 149 -8.25 15.36 -9.12
N SER A 150 -7.61 14.98 -8.01
CA SER A 150 -6.18 15.26 -7.75
C SER A 150 -5.28 14.02 -7.92
N GLY A 151 -5.81 12.92 -8.46
CA GLY A 151 -4.99 11.76 -8.79
C GLY A 151 -4.07 12.01 -9.99
N PHE A 152 -3.15 11.09 -10.25
CA PHE A 152 -2.24 11.11 -11.39
C PHE A 152 -2.86 10.42 -12.61
N ASP A 153 -2.68 10.95 -13.82
CA ASP A 153 -3.30 10.47 -15.06
C ASP A 153 -2.30 9.82 -16.03
N PHE A 154 -1.00 9.88 -15.72
CA PHE A 154 0.04 9.24 -16.56
C PHE A 154 -0.08 7.71 -16.69
N VAL A 155 -0.94 7.05 -15.90
CA VAL A 155 -1.17 5.60 -15.97
C VAL A 155 -2.23 5.29 -17.03
N SER A 156 -1.79 5.05 -18.27
CA SER A 156 -2.71 4.69 -19.35
C SER A 156 -3.18 3.23 -19.28
N HIS A 157 -4.46 3.00 -19.64
CA HIS A 157 -5.04 1.65 -19.79
C HIS A 157 -4.62 0.97 -21.10
N ASP A 158 -4.15 1.77 -22.07
CA ASP A 158 -3.80 1.25 -23.37
C ASP A 158 -2.43 0.55 -23.33
N THR A 159 -2.47 -0.79 -23.40
CA THR A 159 -1.28 -1.64 -23.50
C THR A 159 -0.59 -1.51 -24.87
N SER A 160 -1.25 -0.92 -25.87
CA SER A 160 -0.73 -0.72 -27.23
C SER A 160 0.21 0.49 -27.35
N LYS A 161 0.08 1.49 -26.46
CA LYS A 161 1.01 2.61 -26.43
C LYS A 161 2.40 2.12 -26.02
N LYS A 162 3.38 2.26 -26.92
CA LYS A 162 4.79 2.00 -26.61
C LYS A 162 5.19 2.85 -25.41
N ASN A 163 5.78 2.20 -24.39
CA ASN A 163 6.49 2.93 -23.35
C ASN A 163 7.70 3.56 -24.04
N GLU A 164 7.67 4.86 -24.27
CA GLU A 164 8.91 5.56 -24.55
C GLU A 164 9.74 5.47 -23.28
N TYR A 165 10.85 4.74 -23.36
CA TYR A 165 11.87 4.69 -22.31
C TYR A 165 12.54 6.06 -22.25
N ASN A 166 11.82 7.02 -21.68
CA ASN A 166 12.32 8.36 -21.46
C ASN A 166 13.12 8.38 -20.16
N GLY A 167 14.20 9.18 -20.09
CA GLY A 167 15.13 9.18 -18.94
C GLY A 167 14.43 9.41 -17.59
N ILE A 168 13.29 10.09 -17.61
CA ILE A 168 12.42 10.33 -16.45
C ILE A 168 11.80 9.03 -15.91
N ASN A 169 11.39 8.10 -16.77
CA ASN A 169 10.83 6.81 -16.34
C ASN A 169 11.89 5.94 -15.65
N ILE A 170 13.16 6.04 -16.09
CA ILE A 170 14.29 5.35 -15.46
C ILE A 170 14.60 5.98 -14.10
N LEU A 171 14.66 7.31 -14.03
CA LEU A 171 14.87 8.04 -12.76
C LEU A 171 13.77 7.72 -11.73
N LEU A 172 12.52 7.62 -12.18
CA LEU A 172 11.39 7.20 -11.35
C LEU A 172 11.50 5.77 -10.87
N SER A 173 11.85 4.84 -11.77
CA SER A 173 12.07 3.43 -11.42
C SER A 173 13.14 3.29 -10.34
N ILE A 174 14.27 3.98 -10.53
CA ILE A 174 15.40 3.97 -9.59
C ILE A 174 15.00 4.61 -8.27
N GLY A 175 14.34 5.78 -8.28
CA GLY A 175 13.88 6.45 -7.06
C GLY A 175 12.92 5.59 -6.25
N ILE A 176 12.00 4.89 -6.93
CA ILE A 176 11.05 3.98 -6.27
C ILE A 176 11.75 2.73 -5.74
N LEU A 177 12.70 2.15 -6.49
CA LEU A 177 13.45 0.99 -6.03
C LEU A 177 14.32 1.33 -4.81
N ILE A 178 14.98 2.49 -4.82
CA ILE A 178 15.79 2.98 -3.69
C ILE A 178 14.90 3.20 -2.47
N THR A 179 13.78 3.91 -2.62
CA THR A 179 12.88 4.21 -1.50
C THR A 179 12.21 2.95 -0.95
N ALA A 180 11.83 1.98 -1.80
CA ALA A 180 11.34 0.67 -1.36
C ALA A 180 12.43 -0.12 -0.61
N THR A 181 13.67 -0.09 -1.09
CA THR A 181 14.80 -0.76 -0.43
C THR A 181 15.11 -0.14 0.93
N ILE A 182 15.16 1.20 1.01
CA ILE A 182 15.32 1.93 2.27
C ILE A 182 14.21 1.54 3.24
N THR A 183 12.95 1.55 2.79
CA THR A 183 11.81 1.17 3.62
C THR A 183 11.93 -0.26 4.14
N ALA A 184 12.32 -1.21 3.30
CA ALA A 184 12.50 -2.61 3.70
C ALA A 184 13.63 -2.77 4.72
N VAL A 185 14.79 -2.14 4.48
CA VAL A 185 15.94 -2.17 5.39
C VAL A 185 15.58 -1.52 6.73
N THR A 186 14.96 -0.34 6.68
CA THR A 186 14.46 0.37 7.86
C THR A 186 13.49 -0.50 8.64
N TYR A 187 12.54 -1.19 8.00
CA TYR A 187 11.65 -2.13 8.68
C TYR A 187 12.44 -3.21 9.42
N TYR A 188 13.37 -3.90 8.75
CA TYR A 188 14.14 -4.98 9.39
C TYR A 188 15.03 -4.52 10.55
N LEU A 189 15.66 -3.35 10.45
CA LEU A 189 16.57 -2.84 11.48
C LEU A 189 15.86 -2.37 12.76
N ILE A 190 14.55 -2.18 12.68
CA ILE A 190 13.79 -1.40 13.65
C ILE A 190 12.80 -2.26 14.44
N LEU A 191 12.51 -3.48 13.96
CA LEU A 191 11.61 -4.42 14.61
C LEU A 191 11.95 -4.67 16.09
N ASP A 192 13.22 -4.57 16.48
CA ASP A 192 13.66 -4.86 17.85
C ASP A 192 13.69 -3.64 18.78
N TYR A 193 13.33 -2.44 18.31
CA TYR A 193 13.42 -1.20 19.09
C TYR A 193 12.05 -0.57 19.34
N GLU A 194 11.68 -0.33 20.60
CA GLU A 194 10.38 0.31 20.96
C GLU A 194 10.19 1.70 20.34
N GLN A 195 11.26 2.49 20.22
CA GLN A 195 11.23 3.79 19.54
C GLN A 195 11.24 3.69 18.02
N GLY A 196 11.30 2.45 17.52
CA GLY A 196 11.46 2.15 16.13
C GLY A 196 10.31 2.58 15.25
N PHE A 197 9.08 2.43 15.73
CA PHE A 197 7.88 2.80 15.00
C PHE A 197 7.84 4.30 14.63
N TYR A 198 8.38 5.18 15.48
CA TYR A 198 8.49 6.61 15.19
C TYR A 198 9.42 6.87 14.00
N LEU A 199 10.60 6.24 13.99
CA LEU A 199 11.57 6.38 12.90
C LEU A 199 11.01 5.78 11.60
N MET A 200 10.35 4.63 11.68
CA MET A 200 9.67 3.99 10.54
C MET A 200 8.60 4.90 9.94
N ALA A 201 7.74 5.51 10.77
CA ALA A 201 6.72 6.45 10.30
C ALA A 201 7.34 7.65 9.59
N LEU A 202 8.43 8.23 10.13
CA LEU A 202 9.14 9.33 9.48
C LEU A 202 9.74 8.92 8.13
N VAL A 203 10.43 7.77 8.06
CA VAL A 203 11.03 7.27 6.81
C VAL A 203 9.96 7.02 5.75
N LEU A 204 8.83 6.41 6.14
CA LEU A 204 7.69 6.18 5.25
C LEU A 204 7.06 7.49 4.78
N LEU A 205 6.96 8.49 5.64
CA LEU A 205 6.43 9.81 5.29
C LEU A 205 7.32 10.50 4.25
N PHE A 206 8.63 10.57 4.50
CA PHE A 206 9.59 11.16 3.55
C PHE A 206 9.57 10.42 2.21
N THR A 207 9.55 9.10 2.26
CA THR A 207 9.48 8.24 1.09
C THR A 207 8.21 8.48 0.28
N LEU A 208 7.05 8.55 0.95
CA LEU A 208 5.78 8.85 0.28
C LEU A 208 5.80 10.23 -0.37
N ILE A 209 6.33 11.25 0.32
CA ILE A 209 6.46 12.61 -0.23
C ILE A 209 7.31 12.59 -1.50
N ILE A 210 8.46 11.91 -1.49
CA ILE A 210 9.34 11.79 -2.67
C ILE A 210 8.60 11.13 -3.82
N ILE A 211 7.91 10.01 -3.58
CA ILE A 211 7.18 9.28 -4.63
C ILE A 211 6.04 10.13 -5.20
N LEU A 212 5.26 10.82 -4.35
CA LEU A 212 4.18 11.68 -4.80
C LEU A 212 4.70 12.89 -5.58
N TYR A 213 5.80 13.51 -5.12
CA TYR A 213 6.46 14.61 -5.84
C TYR A 213 6.96 14.18 -7.21
N LEU A 214 7.64 13.03 -7.27
CA LEU A 214 8.14 12.45 -8.52
C LEU A 214 7.01 12.05 -9.48
N SER A 215 5.91 11.49 -8.94
CA SER A 215 4.70 11.16 -9.71
C SER A 215 4.06 12.41 -10.30
N ASN A 216 3.98 13.50 -9.52
CA ASN A 216 3.47 14.79 -10.00
C ASN A 216 4.36 15.40 -11.09
N ARG A 217 5.69 15.33 -10.93
CA ARG A 217 6.65 15.77 -11.95
C ARG A 217 6.47 15.02 -13.27
N LYS A 218 6.22 13.70 -13.21
CA LYS A 218 5.91 12.89 -14.40
C LYS A 218 4.62 13.33 -15.07
N ASP A 219 3.57 13.50 -14.28
CA ASP A 219 2.24 13.89 -14.77
C ASP A 219 2.30 15.23 -15.52
N LEU A 220 3.03 16.20 -14.98
CA LEU A 220 3.26 17.50 -15.63
C LEU A 220 4.08 17.37 -16.93
N HIS A 221 5.16 16.58 -16.92
CA HIS A 221 5.98 16.37 -18.12
C HIS A 221 5.18 15.70 -19.25
N ASP A 222 4.40 14.67 -18.93
CA ASP A 222 3.57 13.98 -19.92
C ASP A 222 2.47 14.93 -20.46
N ALA A 223 1.95 15.84 -19.63
CA ALA A 223 1.01 16.88 -20.07
C ALA A 223 1.65 17.94 -21.00
N GLU A 224 2.93 18.28 -20.81
CA GLU A 224 3.69 19.20 -21.67
C GLU A 224 3.99 18.59 -23.04
N VAL A 225 4.39 17.31 -23.10
CA VAL A 225 4.72 16.61 -24.36
C VAL A 225 3.50 16.40 -25.26
N THR A 226 2.30 16.38 -24.68
CA THR A 226 1.05 16.13 -25.42
C THR A 226 0.41 17.41 -25.98
N ARG A 227 0.94 18.60 -25.68
CA ARG A 227 0.48 19.91 -26.22
C ARG A 227 1.29 20.33 -27.43
#